data_AF-A0A7X6R5V9-F1
#
_entry.id   AF-A0A7X6R5V9-F1
#
_cell.length_a   1.000
_cell.length_b   1.000
_cell.length_c   1.000
_cell.angle_alpha   90.00
_cell.angle_beta   90.00
_cell.angle_gamma   90.00
#
_symmetry.space_group_name_H-M   'P 1'
#
loop_
_entity.id
_entity.type
_entity.pdbx_description
1 polymer ?
#
loop_
_entity_poly.entity_id
_entity_poly.type
_entity_poly.pdbx_seq_one_letter_code
_entity_poly.pdbx_strand_id
1 'polypeptide(L)' 'MTSATTDDRDATTAYPPSAEFAAQANADAGFYQRAAADREAFWAEQAGRLHWHQPF' A
#
# COMPACT_ATOMS: atom_id res chain seq x y z
N MET A 1 11.59 27.88 38.53
CA MET A 1 12.53 28.01 37.40
C MET A 1 12.06 27.08 36.29
N THR A 2 11.87 27.67 35.12
CA THR A 2 11.40 27.14 33.83
C THR A 2 12.09 25.85 33.40
N SER A 3 11.34 24.93 32.79
CA SER A 3 11.66 24.36 31.46
C SER A 3 10.44 23.64 30.90
N ALA A 4 9.93 24.18 29.80
CA ALA A 4 8.90 23.58 28.96
C ALA A 4 9.48 22.33 28.27
N THR A 5 8.75 21.22 28.29
CA THR A 5 9.00 20.11 27.36
C THR A 5 7.92 20.19 26.29
N THR A 6 8.39 20.60 25.12
CA THR A 6 7.71 20.67 23.83
C THR A 6 6.76 19.50 23.62
N ASP A 7 5.54 19.85 23.25
CA ASP A 7 4.50 18.95 22.81
C ASP A 7 4.88 18.33 21.44
N ASP A 8 5.30 17.06 21.44
CA ASP A 8 5.72 16.29 20.27
C ASP A 8 4.53 15.84 19.38
N ARG A 9 3.36 16.46 19.51
CA ARG A 9 2.14 16.02 18.78
C ARG A 9 2.12 16.40 17.30
N ASP A 10 3.10 17.17 16.83
CA ASP A 10 3.25 17.56 15.41
C ASP A 10 4.27 16.70 14.63
N ALA A 11 5.05 15.84 15.30
CA ALA A 11 5.86 14.83 14.62
C ALA A 11 4.98 13.60 14.33
N THR A 12 4.65 13.35 13.06
CA THR A 12 4.01 12.08 12.69
C THR A 12 4.99 10.94 12.97
N THR A 13 4.88 10.32 14.14
CA THR A 13 5.66 9.11 14.46
C THR A 13 5.20 7.99 13.54
N ALA A 14 6.08 7.54 12.65
CA ALA A 14 5.82 6.42 11.76
C ALA A 14 6.32 5.10 12.37
N TYR A 15 5.51 4.05 12.23
CA TYR A 15 5.82 2.70 12.71
C TYR A 15 5.87 1.75 11.51
N PRO A 16 7.03 1.59 10.85
CA PRO A 16 7.13 0.71 9.69
C PRO A 16 6.99 -0.77 10.09
N PRO A 17 6.54 -1.65 9.18
CA PRO A 17 6.58 -3.08 9.42
C PRO A 17 8.03 -3.58 9.55
N SER A 18 8.21 -4.77 10.13
CA SER A 18 9.52 -5.44 10.12
C SER A 18 9.95 -5.77 8.68
N ALA A 19 11.27 -5.88 8.47
CA ALA A 19 11.82 -6.22 7.16
C ALA A 19 11.33 -7.59 6.65
N GLU A 20 11.22 -8.58 7.55
CA GLU A 20 10.72 -9.92 7.22
C GLU A 20 9.26 -9.91 6.75
N PHE A 21 8.43 -9.04 7.35
CA PHE A 21 7.04 -8.87 6.93
C PHE A 21 6.96 -8.14 5.58
N ALA A 22 7.73 -7.06 5.41
CA ALA A 22 7.75 -6.30 4.17
C ALA A 22 8.25 -7.14 2.96
N ALA A 23 9.19 -8.06 3.18
CA ALA A 23 9.69 -8.97 2.15
C ALA A 23 8.62 -9.94 1.61
N GLN A 24 7.54 -10.17 2.36
CA GLN A 24 6.43 -11.05 2.00
C GLN A 24 5.20 -10.27 1.50
N ALA A 25 5.37 -9.00 1.10
CA ALA A 25 4.27 -8.20 0.59
C ALA A 25 3.67 -8.80 -0.70
N ASN A 26 2.35 -8.92 -0.75
CA ASN A 26 1.62 -9.43 -1.92
C ASN A 26 1.64 -8.46 -3.12
N ALA A 27 1.98 -7.19 -2.87
CA ALA A 27 2.04 -6.14 -3.88
C ALA A 27 3.12 -5.12 -3.52
N ASP A 28 3.65 -4.46 -4.55
CA ASP A 28 4.66 -3.41 -4.46
C ASP A 28 4.14 -2.09 -5.06
N ALA A 29 4.93 -1.02 -4.92
CA ALA A 29 4.58 0.31 -5.39
C ALA A 29 4.30 0.40 -6.91
N GLY A 30 4.84 -0.53 -7.70
CA GLY A 30 4.61 -0.63 -9.13
C GLY A 30 3.16 -0.96 -9.48
N PHE A 31 2.36 -1.53 -8.57
CA PHE A 31 0.93 -1.73 -8.78
C PHE A 31 0.20 -0.40 -9.01
N TYR A 32 0.54 0.63 -8.24
CA TYR A 32 -0.05 1.95 -8.41
C TYR A 32 0.31 2.57 -9.76
N GLN A 33 1.57 2.43 -10.19
CA GLN A 33 2.03 2.92 -11.49
C GLN A 33 1.26 2.25 -12.64
N ARG A 34 1.12 0.91 -12.61
CA ARG A 34 0.37 0.16 -13.63
C ARG A 34 -1.11 0.51 -13.64
N ALA A 35 -1.74 0.57 -12.46
CA ALA A 35 -3.15 0.94 -12.33
C ALA A 35 -3.44 2.37 -12.77
N ALA A 36 -2.50 3.30 -12.58
CA ALA A 36 -2.63 4.67 -13.04
C ALA A 36 -2.44 4.82 -14.56
N ALA A 37 -1.57 4.01 -15.17
CA ALA A 37 -1.33 4.01 -16.61
C ALA A 37 -2.51 3.45 -17.40
N ASP A 38 -3.11 2.35 -16.95
CA ASP A 38 -4.33 1.78 -17.52
C ASP A 38 -5.14 1.05 -16.45
N ARG A 39 -6.16 1.74 -15.95
CA ARG A 39 -6.98 1.23 -14.85
C ARG A 39 -7.85 0.05 -15.27
N GLU A 40 -8.38 0.06 -16.49
CA GLU A 40 -9.30 -0.98 -16.94
C GLU A 40 -8.55 -2.28 -17.23
N ALA A 41 -7.42 -2.18 -17.95
CA ALA A 41 -6.57 -3.34 -18.19
C ALA A 41 -6.01 -3.93 -16.89
N PHE A 42 -5.60 -3.07 -15.93
CA PHE A 42 -5.13 -3.53 -14.62
C PHE A 42 -6.18 -4.37 -13.89
N TRP A 43 -7.43 -3.88 -13.82
CA TRP A 43 -8.51 -4.60 -13.14
C TRP A 43 -8.97 -5.84 -13.90
N ALA A 44 -8.95 -5.82 -15.23
CA ALA A 44 -9.21 -7.01 -16.04
C ALA A 44 -8.18 -8.13 -15.72
N GLU A 45 -6.90 -7.79 -15.61
CA GLU A 45 -5.85 -8.75 -15.19
C GLU A 45 -6.13 -9.29 -13.78
N GLN A 46 -6.45 -8.42 -12.82
CA GLN A 46 -6.73 -8.85 -11.44
C GLN A 46 -7.96 -9.75 -11.37
N ALA A 47 -9.03 -9.41 -12.10
CA ALA A 47 -10.25 -10.20 -12.16
C ALA A 47 -10.01 -11.56 -12.86
N GLY A 48 -9.11 -11.64 -13.83
CA GLY A 48 -8.71 -12.89 -14.48
C GLY A 48 -8.06 -13.93 -13.54
N ARG A 49 -7.63 -13.53 -12.33
CA ARG A 49 -7.09 -14.44 -11.30
C ARG A 49 -8.17 -15.21 -10.55
N LEU A 50 -9.42 -14.76 -10.66
CA LEU A 50 -10.55 -15.38 -9.97
C LEU A 50 -11.22 -16.42 -10.88
N HIS A 51 -11.78 -17.46 -10.27
CA HIS A 51 -12.66 -18.37 -10.99
C HIS A 51 -14.03 -17.71 -11.17
N TRP A 52 -14.46 -17.59 -12.42
CA TRP A 52 -15.78 -17.10 -12.78
C TRP A 52 -16.60 -18.21 -13.43
N HIS A 53 -17.87 -18.30 -13.05
CA HIS A 53 -18.82 -19.20 -13.71
C HIS A 53 -19.12 -18.77 -15.16
N GLN A 54 -19.03 -17.47 -15.45
CA GLN A 54 -19.10 -16.91 -16.80
C GLN A 54 -18.04 -15.82 -16.96
N PRO A 55 -17.29 -15.78 -18.08
CA PRO A 55 -16.33 -14.70 -18.34
C PRO A 55 -17.02 -13.34 -18.50
N PHE A 56 -16.28 -12.27 -18.17
CA PHE A 56 -16.70 -10.88 -18.24
C PHE A 56 -16.11 -10.16 -19.45
#